data_AF-A0A849PX42-F1
#
_entry.id   AF-A0A849PX42-F1
#
_cell.length_a   1.000
_cell.length_b   1.000
_cell.length_c   1.000
_cell.angle_alpha   90.00
_cell.angle_beta   90.00
_cell.angle_gamma   90.00
#
_symmetry.space_group_name_H-M   'P 1'
#
loop_
_entity.id
_entity.type
_entity.pdbx_description
1 polymer ?
#
loop_
_entity_poly.entity_id
_entity_poly.type
_entity_poly.pdbx_seq_one_letter_code
_entity_poly.pdbx_strand_id
1 'polypeptide(L)' 'MNYKIQDIEKSFDGKIVENLGNNDYVIKINDNEHNLKIISMNSKGVEFILDNKYHKAKYLEQ' A
#
# COMPACT_ATOMS: atom_id res chain seq x y z
N MET A 1 9.57 16.27 25.37
CA MET A 1 8.31 15.71 25.91
C MET A 1 7.60 14.94 24.80
N ASN A 2 6.88 13.88 25.17
CA ASN A 2 6.45 12.72 24.37
C ASN A 2 5.64 13.01 23.08
N TYR A 3 5.94 12.26 22.02
CA TYR A 3 4.98 11.96 20.96
C TYR A 3 4.78 10.45 20.91
N LYS A 4 3.62 9.99 21.37
CA LYS A 4 3.17 8.62 21.19
C LYS A 4 2.41 8.58 19.87
N ILE A 5 3.03 8.06 18.81
CA ILE A 5 2.29 7.67 17.61
C ILE A 5 1.64 6.33 17.96
N GLN A 6 0.50 6.39 18.65
CA GLN A 6 -0.11 5.20 19.24
C GLN A 6 -0.86 4.36 18.19
N ASP A 7 -1.42 5.00 17.18
CA ASP A 7 -2.24 4.34 16.17
C ASP A 7 -2.31 5.28 14.98
N ILE A 8 -1.39 5.13 14.03
CA ILE A 8 -1.70 5.61 12.68
C ILE A 8 -2.33 4.43 11.97
N GLU A 9 -3.56 4.09 12.38
CA GLU A 9 -4.56 3.47 11.51
C GLU A 9 -5.03 4.51 10.47
N LYS A 10 -4.08 5.17 9.77
CA LYS A 10 -4.47 5.99 8.62
C LYS A 10 -4.82 5.04 7.50
N SER A 11 -6.10 4.75 7.39
CA SER A 11 -6.70 4.30 6.15
C SER A 11 -6.49 5.42 5.14
N PHE A 12 -5.77 5.12 4.07
CA PHE A 12 -5.59 6.06 2.97
C PHE A 12 -6.55 5.67 1.85
N ASP A 13 -7.36 6.62 1.41
CA ASP A 13 -8.16 6.43 0.21
C ASP A 13 -7.23 6.59 -1.00
N GLY A 14 -7.00 5.48 -1.69
CA GLY A 14 -6.14 5.40 -2.85
C GLY A 14 -6.95 4.96 -4.06
N LYS A 15 -6.76 5.63 -5.19
CA LYS A 15 -7.35 5.22 -6.48
C LYS A 15 -6.27 4.75 -7.44
N ILE A 16 -6.57 3.73 -8.23
CA ILE A 16 -5.70 3.33 -9.34
C ILE A 16 -5.88 4.36 -10.46
N VAL A 17 -4.80 5.02 -10.86
CA VAL A 17 -4.76 5.99 -11.97
C VAL A 17 -4.39 5.29 -13.26
N GLU A 18 -3.40 4.40 -13.20
CA GLU A 18 -2.88 3.69 -14.37
C GLU A 18 -2.48 2.27 -14.02
N ASN A 19 -2.65 1.35 -14.97
CA ASN A 19 -2.15 -0.02 -14.89
C ASN A 19 -1.02 -0.16 -15.91
N LEU A 20 0.21 -0.33 -15.42
CA LEU A 20 1.41 -0.42 -16.24
C LEU A 20 1.64 -1.86 -16.76
N GLY A 21 0.80 -2.81 -16.34
CA GLY A 21 0.99 -4.24 -16.61
C GLY A 21 2.02 -4.88 -15.68
N ASN A 22 2.13 -6.21 -15.74
CA ASN A 22 3.10 -6.99 -14.95
C ASN A 22 3.04 -6.74 -13.42
N ASN A 23 1.84 -6.48 -12.90
CA ASN A 23 1.58 -6.14 -11.49
C ASN A 23 2.16 -4.79 -11.03
N ASP A 24 2.52 -3.90 -11.97
CA ASP A 24 2.90 -2.52 -11.71
C ASP A 24 1.70 -1.59 -11.98
N TYR A 25 1.48 -0.63 -11.06
CA TYR A 25 0.35 0.28 -11.05
C TYR A 25 0.81 1.67 -10.62
N VAL A 26 0.14 2.69 -11.14
CA VAL A 26 0.22 4.05 -10.58
C VAL A 26 -1.06 4.28 -9.78
N ILE A 27 -0.91 4.56 -8.49
CA ILE A 27 -2.02 4.89 -7.60
C ILE A 27 -1.91 6.34 -7.15
N LYS A 28 -3.05 7.00 -6.92
CA LYS A 28 -3.12 8.33 -6.33
C LYS A 28 -3.60 8.24 -4.90
N ILE A 29 -2.77 8.65 -3.95
CA ILE A 29 -3.08 8.73 -2.53
C ILE A 29 -2.93 10.20 -2.11
N ASN A 30 -3.96 10.79 -1.47
CA ASN A 30 -3.95 12.21 -1.07
C ASN A 30 -3.51 13.16 -2.21
N ASP A 31 -4.03 12.94 -3.42
CA ASP A 31 -3.66 13.69 -4.62
C ASP A 31 -2.18 13.60 -5.08
N ASN A 32 -1.40 12.70 -4.50
CA ASN A 32 -0.03 12.40 -4.93
C ASN A 32 0.01 11.06 -5.65
N GLU A 33 0.78 10.99 -6.73
CA GLU A 33 0.97 9.75 -7.50
C GLU A 33 2.11 8.92 -6.91
N HIS A 34 1.86 7.62 -6.78
CA HIS A 34 2.77 6.66 -6.18
C HIS A 34 2.82 5.42 -7.06
N ASN A 35 4.03 4.88 -7.22
CA ASN A 35 4.23 3.60 -7.91
C ASN A 35 3.96 2.46 -6.94
N LEU A 36 3.03 1.59 -7.31
CA LEU A 36 2.67 0.39 -6.59
C LEU A 36 3.03 -0.84 -7.43
N LYS A 37 3.82 -1.76 -6.87
CA LYS A 37 4.10 -3.06 -7.48
C LYS A 37 3.65 -4.18 -6.57
N ILE A 38 2.75 -5.03 -7.02
CA ILE A 38 2.36 -6.22 -6.27
C ILE A 38 3.41 -7.30 -6.53
N ILE A 39 4.03 -7.78 -5.45
CA ILE A 39 5.07 -8.83 -5.50
C ILE A 39 4.45 -10.21 -5.33
N SER A 40 3.54 -10.34 -4.37
CA SER A 40 2.89 -11.61 -4.06
C SER A 40 1.56 -11.35 -3.35
N MET A 41 0.56 -12.16 -3.67
CA MET A 41 -0.70 -12.20 -2.94
C MET A 41 -1.00 -13.66 -2.61
N ASN A 42 -1.10 -13.98 -1.32
CA ASN A 42 -1.34 -15.34 -0.85
C ASN A 42 -2.21 -15.34 0.40
N SER A 43 -2.58 -16.51 0.91
CA SER A 43 -3.46 -16.63 2.08
C SER A 43 -2.92 -15.98 3.36
N LYS A 44 -1.60 -15.69 3.44
CA LYS A 44 -0.98 -15.01 4.60
C LYS A 44 -1.02 -13.48 4.48
N GLY A 45 -1.41 -12.93 3.33
CA GLY A 45 -1.45 -11.51 3.07
C GLY A 45 -0.97 -11.11 1.67
N VAL A 46 -0.69 -9.82 1.51
CA VAL A 46 -0.19 -9.21 0.29
C VAL A 46 1.16 -8.54 0.56
N GLU A 47 2.09 -8.74 -0.36
CA GLU A 47 3.42 -8.15 -0.39
C GLU A 47 3.51 -7.23 -1.59
N PHE A 48 3.89 -5.99 -1.36
CA PHE A 48 3.92 -4.96 -2.40
C PHE A 48 5.03 -3.95 -2.15
N ILE A 49 5.45 -3.26 -3.20
CA ILE A 49 6.37 -2.14 -3.14
C ILE A 49 5.56 -0.87 -3.39
N LEU A 50 5.69 0.11 -2.51
CA LEU A 50 5.12 1.45 -2.65
C LEU A 50 6.25 2.47 -2.56
N ASP A 51 6.43 3.32 -3.56
CA ASP A 51 7.55 4.29 -3.63
C ASP A 51 8.93 3.67 -3.36
N ASN A 52 9.20 2.53 -4.01
CA ASN A 52 10.44 1.75 -3.81
C ASN A 52 10.66 1.23 -2.37
N LYS A 53 9.63 1.26 -1.51
CA LYS A 53 9.67 0.65 -0.18
C LYS A 53 8.84 -0.61 -0.16
N TYR A 54 9.40 -1.68 0.39
CA TYR A 54 8.68 -2.94 0.57
C TYR A 54 7.71 -2.83 1.75
N HIS A 55 6.49 -3.30 1.53
CA HIS A 55 5.41 -3.37 2.49
C HIS A 55 4.76 -4.76 2.45
N LYS A 56 4.21 -5.15 3.60
CA LYS A 56 3.44 -6.37 3.75
C LYS A 56 2.20 -6.09 4.59
N ALA A 57 1.04 -6.40 4.04
CA ALA A 57 -0.23 -6.32 4.75
C ALA A 57 -0.79 -7.72 4.97
N LYS A 58 -1.34 -7.96 6.15
CA LYS A 58 -2.13 -9.17 6.44
C LYS A 58 -3.61 -8.84 6.27
N TYR A 59 -4.39 -9.83 5.87
CA TYR A 59 -5.84 -9.71 5.97
C TYR A 59 -6.22 -9.62 7.45
N LEU A 60 -7.06 -8.67 7.81
CA LEU A 60 -7.72 -8.68 9.10
C LEU A 60 -8.66 -9.88 9.08
N GLU A 61 -8.40 -10.86 9.95
CA GLU A 61 -9.31 -11.98 10.16
C GLU A 61 -10.63 -11.38 10.66
N GLN A 62 -11.73 -11.65 9.95
CA GLN A 62 -13.07 -11.11 10.22
C GLN A 62 -13.74 -11.84 11.37
#